data_AF-A0A838DD10-F1
#
_entry.id   AF-A0A838DD10-F1
#
_cell.length_a   1.000
_cell.length_b   1.000
_cell.length_c   1.000
_cell.angle_alpha   90.00
_cell.angle_beta   90.00
_cell.angle_gamma   90.00
#
_symmetry.space_group_name_H-M   'P 1'
#
loop_
_entity.id
_entity.type
_entity.pdbx_description
1 polymer ?
#
loop_
_entity_poly.entity_id
_entity_poly.type
_entity_poly.pdbx_seq_one_letter_code
_entity_poly.pdbx_strand_id
1 'polypeptide(L)'
;MNAFIGALEYAKEDAQTKIIFDGAGTQAAAAFAKPDHKYHDLFEKVRGQIEGACSYCAGAFEVTDKLKDAKIELIDEFKGHPSFKKLIDDGYQVLVF
;
A
#
# COMPACT_ATOMS: atom_id res chain seq x y z
N MET A 1 -8.07 -3.79 5.95
CA MET A 1 -9.14 -3.13 6.76
C MET A 1 -8.53 -2.38 7.93
N ASN A 2 -7.93 -3.07 8.91
CA ASN A 2 -7.30 -2.41 10.08
C ASN A 2 -6.26 -1.35 9.68
N ALA A 3 -5.38 -1.66 8.72
CA ALA A 3 -4.43 -0.71 8.16
C ALA A 3 -5.09 0.57 7.61
N PHE A 4 -6.25 0.46 6.94
CA PHE A 4 -6.94 1.62 6.35
C PHE A 4 -7.64 2.45 7.41
N ILE A 5 -8.26 1.81 8.40
CA ILE A 5 -8.89 2.53 9.51
C ILE A 5 -7.83 3.27 10.33
N GLY A 6 -6.71 2.62 10.65
CA GLY A 6 -5.59 3.27 11.32
C GLY A 6 -5.02 4.43 10.50
N ALA A 7 -4.81 4.23 9.19
CA ALA A 7 -4.32 5.32 8.33
C ALA A 7 -5.28 6.52 8.28
N LEU A 8 -6.60 6.29 8.27
CA LEU A 8 -7.59 7.38 8.35
C LEU A 8 -7.58 8.09 9.70
N GLU A 9 -7.34 7.37 10.79
CA GLU A 9 -7.21 7.97 12.12
C GLU A 9 -6.02 8.92 12.17
N TYR A 10 -4.83 8.46 11.75
CA TYR A 10 -3.62 9.28 11.70
C TYR A 10 -3.72 10.44 10.71
N ALA A 11 -4.31 10.23 9.54
CA ALA A 11 -4.48 11.28 8.53
C ALA A 11 -5.37 12.44 9.00
N LYS A 12 -6.28 12.22 9.96
CA LYS A 12 -7.11 13.29 10.55
C LYS A 12 -6.35 14.20 11.49
N GLU A 13 -5.23 13.75 12.02
CA GLU A 13 -4.37 14.51 12.93
C GLU A 13 -3.18 15.14 12.20
N ASP A 14 -3.28 15.28 10.86
CA ASP A 14 -2.22 15.78 9.98
C ASP A 14 -0.90 14.97 10.07
N ALA A 15 -0.97 13.74 10.58
CA ALA A 15 0.20 12.87 10.69
C ALA A 15 0.59 12.29 9.32
N GLN A 16 1.87 12.37 9.00
CA GLN A 16 2.40 11.80 7.76
C GLN A 16 2.27 10.27 7.80
N THR A 17 1.43 9.72 6.92
CA THR A 17 1.09 8.30 6.91
C THR A 17 1.39 7.70 5.54
N LYS A 18 2.04 6.54 5.52
CA LYS A 18 2.33 5.76 4.30
C LYS A 18 1.74 4.35 4.42
N ILE A 19 1.03 3.94 3.38
CA ILE A 19 0.55 2.57 3.19
C ILE A 19 1.38 1.96 2.07
N ILE A 20 2.06 0.87 2.40
CA ILE A 20 2.84 0.07 1.45
C ILE A 20 2.26 -1.34 1.45
N PHE A 21 1.88 -1.83 0.27
CA PHE A 21 1.37 -3.18 0.12
C PHE A 21 2.53 -4.15 -0.16
N ASP A 22 2.84 -5.02 0.78
CA ASP A 22 3.81 -6.10 0.62
C ASP A 22 3.13 -7.48 0.67
N GLY A 23 3.79 -8.52 0.19
CA GLY A 23 3.28 -9.88 0.17
C GLY A 23 1.90 -9.99 -0.49
N ALA A 24 1.00 -10.77 0.12
CA ALA A 24 -0.38 -10.92 -0.34
C ALA A 24 -1.18 -9.60 -0.31
N GLY A 25 -0.67 -8.57 0.39
CA GLY A 25 -1.23 -7.22 0.34
C GLY A 25 -1.25 -6.63 -1.08
N THR A 26 -0.31 -7.02 -1.94
CA THR A 26 -0.31 -6.59 -3.36
C THR A 26 -1.53 -7.10 -4.13
N GLN A 27 -1.96 -8.34 -3.88
CA GLN A 27 -3.20 -8.88 -4.44
C GLN A 27 -4.43 -8.18 -3.86
N ALA A 28 -4.40 -7.86 -2.57
CA ALA A 28 -5.47 -7.12 -1.91
C ALA A 28 -5.62 -5.71 -2.51
N ALA A 29 -4.53 -4.99 -2.74
CA ALA A 29 -4.54 -3.67 -3.40
C ALA A 29 -5.16 -3.75 -4.80
N ALA A 30 -4.75 -4.72 -5.61
CA ALA A 30 -5.33 -4.95 -6.94
C ALA A 30 -6.83 -5.28 -6.89
N ALA A 31 -7.30 -5.97 -5.85
CA ALA A 31 -8.72 -6.25 -5.66
C ALA A 31 -9.50 -5.01 -5.18
N PHE A 32 -8.95 -4.24 -4.23
CA PHE A 32 -9.62 -3.08 -3.65
C PHE A 32 -9.73 -1.90 -4.62
N ALA A 33 -8.81 -1.80 -5.57
CA ALA A 33 -8.88 -0.78 -6.63
C ALA A 33 -10.08 -0.96 -7.58
N LYS A 34 -10.73 -2.13 -7.60
CA LYS A 34 -11.89 -2.37 -8.46
C LYS A 34 -13.13 -1.66 -7.92
N PRO A 35 -13.86 -0.89 -8.76
CA PRO A 35 -15.05 -0.14 -8.31
C PRO A 35 -16.17 -0.98 -7.70
N ASP A 36 -16.27 -2.27 -8.05
CA ASP A 36 -17.27 -3.21 -7.55
C ASP A 36 -16.85 -3.92 -6.25
N HIS A 37 -15.63 -3.68 -5.76
CA HIS A 37 -15.15 -4.31 -4.55
C HIS A 37 -15.78 -3.67 -3.31
N LYS A 38 -16.24 -4.48 -2.35
CA LYS A 38 -16.87 -4.02 -1.09
C LYS A 38 -16.07 -3.01 -0.24
N TYR A 39 -14.78 -2.89 -0.50
CA TYR A 39 -13.85 -1.99 0.21
C TYR A 39 -13.26 -0.90 -0.69
N HIS A 40 -13.77 -0.77 -1.92
CA HIS A 40 -13.31 0.25 -2.86
C HIS A 40 -13.44 1.65 -2.26
N ASP A 41 -14.60 2.00 -1.72
CA ASP A 41 -14.82 3.31 -1.10
C ASP A 41 -13.84 3.61 0.04
N LEU A 42 -13.46 2.60 0.82
CA LEU A 42 -12.48 2.76 1.89
C LEU A 42 -11.07 2.90 1.33
N PHE A 43 -10.74 2.14 0.28
CA PHE A 43 -9.47 2.23 -0.42
C PHE A 43 -9.27 3.61 -1.05
N GLU A 44 -10.30 4.17 -1.70
CA GLU A 44 -10.27 5.52 -2.26
C GLU A 44 -10.06 6.60 -1.19
N LYS A 45 -10.68 6.45 -0.02
CA LYS A 45 -10.49 7.37 1.12
C LYS A 45 -9.05 7.42 1.63
N VAL A 46 -8.29 6.32 1.48
CA VAL A 46 -6.88 6.26 1.87
C VAL A 46 -5.92 6.37 0.69
N ARG A 47 -6.42 6.65 -0.52
CA ARG A 47 -5.60 6.63 -1.74
C ARG A 47 -4.43 7.61 -1.67
N GLY A 48 -4.62 8.77 -1.02
CA GLY A 48 -3.55 9.75 -0.81
C GLY A 48 -2.43 9.28 0.13
N GLN A 49 -2.67 8.25 0.94
CA GLN A 49 -1.68 7.66 1.85
C GLN A 49 -1.00 6.42 1.24
N ILE A 50 -1.45 5.94 0.08
CA ILE A 50 -0.83 4.78 -0.59
C ILE A 50 0.44 5.22 -1.29
N GLU A 51 1.58 4.83 -0.74
CA GLU A 51 2.89 5.07 -1.35
C GLU A 51 3.12 4.12 -2.53
N GLY A 52 2.67 2.87 -2.41
CA GLY A 52 2.82 1.89 -3.47
C GLY A 52 2.71 0.44 -3.00
N ALA A 53 3.15 -0.46 -3.87
CA ALA A 53 3.14 -1.90 -3.68
C ALA A 53 4.51 -2.51 -4.01
N CYS A 54 4.92 -3.55 -3.30
CA CYS A 54 6.17 -4.26 -3.53
C CYS A 54 6.25 -4.83 -4.96
N SER A 55 7.28 -4.41 -5.71
CA SER A 55 7.51 -4.81 -7.09
C SER A 55 7.72 -6.32 -7.23
N TYR A 56 8.57 -6.90 -6.38
CA TYR A 56 8.84 -8.34 -6.39
C TYR A 56 7.56 -9.15 -6.12
N CYS A 57 6.79 -8.78 -5.09
CA CYS A 57 5.55 -9.47 -4.76
C CYS A 57 4.49 -9.31 -5.86
N ALA A 58 4.37 -8.12 -6.46
CA ALA A 58 3.46 -7.89 -7.58
C ALA A 58 3.78 -8.78 -8.79
N GLY A 59 5.07 -9.01 -9.06
CA GLY A 59 5.52 -9.98 -10.06
C GLY A 59 5.19 -11.41 -9.67
N ALA A 60 5.55 -11.81 -8.44
CA ALA A 60 5.33 -13.17 -7.93
C ALA A 60 3.84 -13.57 -7.88
N PHE A 61 2.94 -12.61 -7.63
CA PHE A 61 1.50 -12.83 -7.58
C PHE A 61 0.76 -12.44 -8.88
N GLU A 62 1.49 -12.07 -9.94
CA GLU A 62 0.92 -11.75 -11.26
C GLU A 62 -0.16 -10.65 -11.21
N VAL A 63 0.08 -9.62 -10.39
CA VAL A 63 -0.80 -8.44 -10.23
C VAL A 63 -0.18 -7.13 -10.69
N THR A 64 1.04 -7.17 -11.24
CA THR A 64 1.78 -6.00 -11.76
C THR A 64 0.91 -5.09 -12.62
N ASP A 65 0.26 -5.61 -13.67
CA ASP A 65 -0.53 -4.78 -14.59
C ASP A 65 -1.79 -4.23 -13.92
N LYS A 66 -2.44 -5.01 -13.05
CA LYS A 66 -3.62 -4.55 -12.29
C LYS A 66 -3.28 -3.39 -11.36
N LEU A 67 -2.10 -3.42 -10.74
CA LEU A 67 -1.62 -2.34 -9.88
C LEU A 67 -1.30 -1.08 -10.69
N LYS A 68 -0.67 -1.24 -11.87
CA LYS A 68 -0.43 -0.13 -12.81
C LYS A 68 -1.73 0.50 -13.31
N ASP A 69 -2.72 -0.31 -13.69
CA ASP A 69 -4.04 0.16 -14.11
C ASP A 69 -4.74 0.94 -12.98
N ALA A 70 -4.54 0.49 -11.73
CA ALA A 70 -5.01 1.15 -10.53
C ALA A 70 -4.20 2.40 -10.12
N LYS A 71 -3.16 2.76 -10.88
CA LYS A 71 -2.21 3.85 -10.60
C LYS A 71 -1.52 3.70 -9.23
N ILE A 72 -1.12 2.48 -8.90
CA ILE A 72 -0.34 2.17 -7.71
C ILE A 72 1.10 1.95 -8.14
N GLU A 73 2.01 2.75 -7.58
CA GLU A 73 3.43 2.66 -7.88
C GLU A 73 4.03 1.33 -7.40
N LEU A 74 4.99 0.80 -8.15
CA LEU A 74 5.73 -0.41 -7.78
C LEU A 74 7.05 -0.01 -7.12
N ILE A 75 7.16 -0.32 -5.83
CA ILE A 75 8.32 -0.02 -5.00
C ILE A 75 9.35 -1.14 -5.19
N ASP A 76 10.52 -0.76 -5.70
CA ASP A 76 11.68 -1.61 -5.89
C ASP A 76 12.90 -0.93 -5.26
N GLU A 77 13.15 -1.23 -3.98
CA GLU A 77 14.22 -0.59 -3.22
C GLU A 77 15.33 -1.58 -2.85
N PHE A 78 15.02 -2.57 -2.01
CA PHE A 78 15.98 -3.59 -1.57
C PHE A 78 15.64 -4.94 -2.19
N LYS A 79 16.38 -5.33 -3.23
CA LYS A 79 16.18 -6.60 -3.96
C LYS A 79 14.73 -6.77 -4.48
N GLY A 80 14.09 -5.72 -4.97
CA GLY A 80 12.69 -5.80 -5.41
C GLY A 80 11.65 -5.53 -4.33
N HIS A 81 12.05 -5.34 -3.06
CA HIS A 81 11.15 -5.11 -1.94
C HIS A 81 11.23 -3.68 -1.38
N PRO A 82 10.17 -3.19 -0.72
CA PRO A 82 10.23 -1.99 0.11
C PRO A 82 11.31 -2.09 1.19
N SER A 83 12.04 -1.00 1.41
CA SER A 83 13.11 -0.91 2.39
C SER A 83 12.56 -0.48 3.73
N PHE A 84 12.36 -1.45 4.63
CA PHE A 84 12.01 -1.18 6.02
C PHE A 84 13.07 -0.32 6.72
N LYS A 85 14.35 -0.54 6.39
CA LYS A 85 15.44 0.29 6.92
C LYS A 85 15.26 1.76 6.55
N LYS A 86 14.93 2.05 5.29
CA LYS A 86 14.69 3.43 4.83
C LYS A 86 13.52 4.06 5.59
N LEU A 87 12.41 3.33 5.76
CA LEU A 87 11.27 3.83 6.56
C LEU A 87 11.68 4.19 8.00
N ILE A 88 12.47 3.33 8.64
CA ILE A 88 12.95 3.56 10.01
C ILE A 88 13.93 4.75 10.05
N ASP A 89 14.86 4.84 9.10
CA ASP A 89 15.82 5.94 8.99
C ASP A 89 15.10 7.29 8.72
N ASP A 90 13.99 7.27 7.98
CA ASP A 90 13.11 8.41 7.71
C ASP A 90 12.22 8.77 8.94
N GLY A 91 12.34 8.04 10.06
CA GLY A 91 11.63 8.32 11.30
C GLY A 91 10.23 7.73 11.40
N TYR A 92 9.82 6.86 10.48
CA TYR A 92 8.52 6.19 10.55
C TYR A 92 8.52 5.06 11.58
N GLN A 93 7.42 4.96 12.32
CA GLN A 93 7.05 3.73 13.00
C GLN A 93 6.35 2.79 12.01
N VAL A 94 6.89 1.57 11.87
CA VAL A 94 6.31 0.56 10.96
C VAL A 94 5.28 -0.29 11.71
N LEU A 95 4.04 -0.29 11.21
CA LEU A 95 2.95 -1.15 11.68
C LEU A 95 2.64 -2.20 10.61
N VAL A 96 2.58 -3.47 10.99
CA VAL A 96 2.32 -4.61 10.09
C VAL A 96 0.99 -5.27 10.46
N PHE A 97 0.21 -5.68 9.46
CA PHE A 97 -1.15 -6.20 9.60
C PHE A 97 -1.37 -7.48 8.80
#